data_AF-A0A7W1D974-F1
#
_entry.id   AF-A0A7W1D974-F1
#
_cell.length_a   1.000
_cell.length_b   1.000
_cell.length_c   1.000
_cell.angle_alpha   90.00
_cell.angle_beta   90.00
_cell.angle_gamma   90.00
#
_symmetry.space_group_name_H-M   'P 1'
#
loop_
_entity.id
_entity.type
_entity.pdbx_description
1 polymer ?
#
loop_
_entity_poly.entity_id
_entity_poly.type
_entity_poly.pdbx_seq_one_letter_code
_entity_poly.pdbx_strand_id
1 'polypeptide(L)'
;MGCLVTEKTHNGAEDSGTRKVEAFLVHLGGHLGEARSFGRKVKGVKVLASEAGPYVETLVRRFRAGRGEGESFAAFVNRLSDQELQRFGSKPPAGRMTPPPAALAQPRAS
;
A
#
# COMPACT_ATOMS: atom_id res chain seq x y z
N MET A 1 4.16 0.48 15.97
CA MET A 1 3.00 -0.43 16.19
C MET A 1 2.62 -1.04 14.84
N GLY A 2 3.39 -2.03 14.37
CA GLY A 2 3.16 -2.69 13.08
C GLY A 2 1.98 -3.65 13.17
N CYS A 3 1.20 -3.76 12.11
CA CYS A 3 0.14 -4.77 12.02
C CYS A 3 0.80 -6.08 11.57
N LEU A 4 0.82 -7.09 12.43
CA LEU A 4 1.29 -8.42 12.07
C LEU A 4 0.22 -9.09 11.21
N VAL A 5 0.58 -9.50 10.01
CA VAL A 5 -0.30 -10.25 9.12
C VAL A 5 0.32 -11.64 8.91
N THR A 6 -0.52 -12.67 8.94
CA THR A 6 -0.14 -14.04 8.63
C THR A 6 -0.25 -14.24 7.12
N GLU A 7 0.87 -14.37 6.42
CA GLU A 7 0.86 -14.84 5.03
C GLU A 7 0.85 -16.36 4.98
N LYS A 8 -0.05 -16.94 4.16
CA LYS A 8 0.04 -18.33 3.74
C LYS A 8 0.89 -18.40 2.49
N THR A 9 2.11 -18.91 2.61
CA THR A 9 2.95 -19.21 1.46
C THR A 9 2.40 -20.44 0.74
N HIS A 10 1.74 -20.26 -0.41
CA HIS A 10 1.44 -21.37 -1.33
C HIS A 10 2.67 -21.60 -2.23
N ASN A 11 3.76 -22.11 -1.65
CA ASN A 11 4.83 -22.74 -2.43
C ASN A 11 4.76 -24.24 -2.14
N GLY A 12 4.51 -25.04 -3.19
CA GLY A 12 4.46 -26.49 -3.07
C GLY A 12 5.83 -27.05 -2.74
N ALA A 13 6.11 -27.24 -1.45
CA ALA A 13 6.99 -28.26 -0.85
C ALA A 13 7.11 -27.97 0.65
N GLU A 14 6.46 -28.82 1.47
CA GLU A 14 6.86 -29.21 2.83
C GLU A 14 7.43 -28.10 3.76
N ASP A 15 6.56 -27.20 4.25
CA ASP A 15 6.44 -26.79 5.66
C ASP A 15 5.38 -25.66 5.72
N SER A 16 4.26 -25.93 6.38
CA SER A 16 3.13 -25.00 6.48
C SER A 16 3.39 -23.96 7.58
N GLY A 17 4.54 -23.29 7.52
CA GLY A 17 4.92 -22.25 8.47
C GLY A 17 4.12 -20.96 8.25
N THR A 18 3.24 -20.60 9.17
CA THR A 18 2.57 -19.29 9.14
C THR A 18 3.56 -18.23 9.60
N ARG A 19 4.20 -17.52 8.66
CA ARG A 19 5.13 -16.43 8.99
C ARG A 19 4.36 -15.16 9.32
N LYS A 20 4.61 -14.58 10.50
CA LYS A 20 4.16 -13.23 10.85
C LYS A 20 5.01 -12.22 10.10
N VAL A 21 4.41 -11.52 9.15
CA VAL A 21 5.09 -10.49 8.35
C VAL A 21 4.55 -9.11 8.71
N GLU A 22 5.44 -8.13 8.70
CA GLU A 22 5.07 -6.74 8.96
C GLU A 22 4.26 -6.17 7.80
N ALA A 23 3.11 -5.58 8.13
CA ALA A 23 2.25 -4.89 7.18
C ALA A 23 1.97 -3.45 7.60
N PHE A 24 1.78 -2.62 6.58
CA PHE A 24 1.47 -1.21 6.68
C PHE A 24 -0.01 -0.96 6.39
N LEU A 25 -0.58 -0.04 7.17
CA LEU A 25 -1.88 0.57 6.89
C LEU A 25 -1.68 1.77 5.97
N VAL A 26 -2.53 1.92 4.98
CA VAL A 26 -2.41 2.98 3.97
C VAL A 26 -3.37 4.13 4.27
N HIS A 27 -2.82 5.34 4.32
CA HIS A 27 -3.56 6.60 4.40
C HIS A 27 -3.17 7.47 3.20
N LEU A 28 -4.15 8.02 2.49
CA LEU A 28 -3.93 8.75 1.24
C LEU A 28 -4.51 10.16 1.32
N GLY A 29 -3.84 11.11 0.65
CA GLY A 29 -4.36 12.47 0.46
C GLY A 29 -4.05 13.48 1.58
N GLY A 30 -3.21 13.11 2.56
CA GLY A 30 -2.79 14.04 3.60
C GLY A 30 -1.76 15.04 3.08
N HIS A 31 -1.89 16.30 3.48
CA HIS A 31 -0.91 17.34 3.16
C HIS A 31 -0.86 18.43 4.23
N LEU A 32 0.26 19.14 4.25
CA LEU A 32 0.50 20.32 5.08
C LEU A 32 0.46 21.57 4.18
N GLY A 33 0.27 22.75 4.78
CA GLY A 33 0.15 24.03 4.06
C GLY A 33 -1.29 24.57 4.07
N GLU A 34 -1.61 25.44 3.10
CA GLU A 34 -2.99 25.92 2.90
C GLU A 34 -3.94 24.74 2.62
N ALA A 35 -5.11 24.75 3.24
CA ALA A 35 -6.09 23.65 3.24
C ALA A 35 -5.64 22.32 3.88
N ARG A 36 -4.84 22.36 4.95
CA ARG A 36 -4.32 21.15 5.64
C ARG A 36 -5.37 20.03 5.79
N SER A 37 -4.98 18.80 5.48
CA SER A 37 -5.83 17.63 5.71
C SER A 37 -5.02 16.42 6.17
N PHE A 38 -5.65 15.57 6.96
CA PHE A 38 -5.12 14.24 7.27
C PHE A 38 -5.46 13.26 6.16
N GLY A 39 -4.58 12.28 5.93
CA GLY A 39 -4.83 11.23 4.96
C GLY A 39 -6.03 10.36 5.35
N ARG A 40 -6.86 10.03 4.36
CA ARG A 40 -7.99 9.13 4.52
C ARG A 40 -7.51 7.69 4.49
N LYS A 41 -7.94 6.91 5.47
CA LYS A 41 -7.60 5.48 5.59
C LYS A 41 -8.28 4.67 4.50
N VAL A 42 -7.51 3.89 3.75
CA VAL A 42 -8.07 2.90 2.80
C VAL A 42 -8.48 1.66 3.60
N LYS A 43 -9.77 1.32 3.59
CA LYS A 43 -10.29 0.20 4.39
C LYS A 43 -9.88 -1.13 3.73
N GLY A 44 -9.67 -2.18 4.52
CA GLY A 44 -9.39 -3.52 4.00
C GLY A 44 -8.06 -3.70 3.24
N VAL A 45 -7.19 -2.67 3.19
CA VAL A 45 -5.88 -2.76 2.55
C VAL A 45 -4.80 -2.86 3.63
N LYS A 46 -4.02 -3.94 3.54
CA LYS A 46 -2.79 -4.14 4.29
C LYS A 46 -1.70 -4.44 3.27
N VAL A 47 -0.64 -3.66 3.29
CA VAL A 47 0.46 -3.79 2.33
C VAL A 47 1.67 -4.33 3.07
N LEU A 48 2.23 -5.42 2.58
CA LEU A 48 3.41 -6.02 3.18
C LEU A 48 4.65 -5.18 2.85
N ALA A 49 5.69 -5.26 3.68
CA ALA A 49 6.94 -4.55 3.42
C ALA A 49 7.55 -4.86 2.05
N SER A 50 7.51 -6.13 1.63
CA SER A 50 7.95 -6.59 0.30
C SER A 50 7.09 -6.03 -0.85
N GLU A 51 5.88 -5.58 -0.56
CA GLU A 51 4.90 -5.17 -1.58
C GLU A 51 4.73 -3.65 -1.66
N ALA A 52 5.37 -2.91 -0.77
CA ALA A 52 5.23 -1.47 -0.66
C ALA A 52 5.63 -0.74 -1.95
N GLY A 53 6.76 -1.10 -2.56
CA GLY A 53 7.25 -0.49 -3.80
C GLY A 53 6.25 -0.63 -4.96
N PRO A 54 5.89 -1.87 -5.35
CA PRO A 54 4.92 -2.10 -6.42
C PRO A 54 3.51 -1.54 -6.13
N TYR A 55 3.11 -1.52 -4.85
CA TYR A 55 1.85 -0.89 -4.45
C TYR A 55 1.87 0.62 -4.71
N VAL A 56 2.93 1.32 -4.30
CA VAL A 56 3.10 2.76 -4.56
C VAL A 56 3.14 3.03 -6.06
N GLU A 57 3.84 2.21 -6.85
CA GLU A 57 3.87 2.34 -8.31
C GLU A 57 2.45 2.27 -8.91
N THR A 58 1.63 1.33 -8.44
CA THR A 58 0.24 1.18 -8.88
C THR A 58 -0.58 2.44 -8.58
N LEU A 59 -0.43 3.03 -7.39
CA LEU A 59 -1.11 4.27 -7.03
C LEU A 59 -0.70 5.44 -7.93
N VAL A 60 0.62 5.59 -8.19
CA VAL A 60 1.13 6.66 -9.04
C VAL A 60 0.63 6.50 -10.48
N ARG A 61 0.60 5.27 -11.02
CA ARG A 61 0.05 4.99 -12.35
C ARG A 61 -1.44 5.35 -12.43
N ARG A 62 -2.24 4.94 -11.45
CA ARG A 62 -3.66 5.27 -11.37
C ARG A 62 -3.90 6.77 -11.28
N PHE A 63 -3.12 7.48 -10.46
CA PHE A 63 -3.18 8.93 -10.33
C PHE A 63 -2.87 9.62 -11.66
N ARG A 64 -1.78 9.24 -12.34
CA ARG A 64 -1.43 9.84 -13.64
C ARG A 64 -2.48 9.61 -14.71
N ALA A 65 -3.23 8.50 -14.65
CA ALA A 65 -4.29 8.20 -15.60
C ALA A 65 -5.61 8.94 -15.32
N GLY A 66 -5.88 9.31 -14.06
CA GLY A 66 -7.16 9.91 -13.65
C GLY A 66 -7.10 11.38 -13.20
N ARG A 67 -5.91 11.97 -13.08
CA ARG A 67 -5.73 13.35 -12.61
C ARG A 67 -6.10 14.38 -13.68
N GLY A 68 -6.58 15.54 -13.24
CA GLY A 68 -6.66 16.74 -14.06
C GLY A 68 -5.28 17.37 -14.30
N GLU A 69 -5.21 18.30 -15.26
CA GLU A 69 -4.00 19.08 -15.52
C GLU A 69 -3.63 19.91 -14.28
N GLY A 70 -2.34 19.91 -13.91
CA GLY A 70 -1.86 20.61 -12.71
C GLY A 70 -2.37 20.07 -11.37
N GLU A 71 -3.25 19.06 -11.35
CA GLU A 71 -3.85 18.55 -10.12
C GLU A 71 -2.80 17.83 -9.25
N SER A 72 -2.78 18.17 -7.95
CA SER A 72 -1.94 17.51 -6.95
C SER A 72 -2.54 16.17 -6.51
N PHE A 73 -1.71 15.29 -5.98
CA PHE A 73 -2.18 13.99 -5.47
C PHE A 73 -3.17 14.15 -4.33
N ALA A 74 -2.95 15.11 -3.42
CA ALA A 74 -3.84 15.36 -2.30
C ALA A 74 -5.21 15.83 -2.77
N ALA A 75 -5.26 16.79 -3.71
CA ALA A 75 -6.50 17.27 -4.30
C ALA A 75 -7.28 16.13 -4.99
N PHE A 76 -6.56 15.33 -5.80
CA PHE A 76 -7.14 14.17 -6.48
C PHE A 76 -7.75 13.19 -5.48
N VAL A 77 -7.04 12.81 -4.42
CA VAL A 77 -7.56 11.85 -3.44
C VAL A 77 -8.74 12.43 -2.65
N ASN A 78 -8.71 13.72 -2.34
CA ASN A 78 -9.78 14.37 -1.58
C ASN A 78 -11.09 14.48 -2.38
N ARG A 79 -11.03 14.54 -3.72
CA ARG A 79 -12.24 14.55 -4.57
C ARG A 79 -12.93 13.18 -4.68
N LEU A 80 -12.21 12.09 -4.41
CA LEU A 80 -12.77 10.74 -4.54
C LEU A 80 -13.82 10.49 -3.46
N SER A 81 -14.97 9.93 -3.85
CA SER A 81 -15.91 9.34 -2.89
C SER A 81 -15.25 8.19 -2.11
N ASP A 82 -15.85 7.77 -1.00
CA ASP A 82 -15.33 6.64 -0.21
C ASP A 82 -15.18 5.35 -1.05
N GLN A 83 -16.13 5.08 -1.95
CA GLN A 83 -16.05 3.92 -2.84
C GLN A 83 -14.93 4.05 -3.87
N GLU A 84 -14.75 5.24 -4.44
CA GLU A 84 -13.67 5.49 -5.40
C GLU A 84 -12.30 5.42 -4.72
N LEU A 85 -12.16 5.97 -3.51
CA LEU A 85 -10.95 5.86 -2.70
C LEU A 85 -10.63 4.40 -2.39
N GLN A 86 -11.65 3.61 -2.04
CA GLN A 86 -11.48 2.19 -1.78
C GLN A 86 -10.97 1.43 -3.02
N ARG A 87 -11.55 1.70 -4.19
CA ARG A 87 -11.10 1.12 -5.47
C ARG A 87 -9.70 1.60 -5.84
N PHE A 88 -9.44 2.89 -5.71
CA PHE A 88 -8.15 3.52 -6.00
C PHE A 88 -7.02 2.97 -5.13
N GLY A 89 -7.27 2.78 -3.83
CA GLY A 89 -6.31 2.26 -2.88
C GLY A 89 -6.21 0.73 -2.86
N SER A 90 -7.08 0.00 -3.58
CA SER A 90 -7.07 -1.46 -3.59
C SER A 90 -5.77 -2.04 -4.15
N LYS A 91 -5.26 -3.11 -3.54
CA LYS A 91 -4.07 -3.83 -4.03
C LYS A 91 -4.41 -4.52 -5.36
N PRO A 92 -3.55 -4.44 -6.39
CA PRO A 92 -3.72 -5.22 -7.60
C PRO A 92 -3.61 -6.73 -7.31
N PRO A 93 -4.24 -7.61 -8.11
CA PRO A 93 -4.13 -9.06 -7.92
C PRO A 93 -2.67 -9.50 -8.01
N ALA A 94 -2.28 -10.45 -7.16
CA ALA A 94 -0.89 -10.81 -6.81
C ALA A 94 0.01 -11.27 -7.98
N GLY A 95 -0.51 -11.45 -9.19
CA GLY A 95 0.18 -12.10 -10.31
C GLY A 95 1.24 -11.28 -11.07
N ARG A 96 1.55 -10.03 -10.67
CA ARG A 96 2.52 -9.16 -11.38
C ARG A 96 3.54 -8.47 -10.48
N MET A 97 3.70 -8.96 -9.26
CA MET A 97 4.52 -8.29 -8.26
C MET A 97 5.81 -9.07 -8.06
N THR A 98 6.85 -8.73 -8.82
CA THR A 98 8.20 -9.20 -8.53
C THR A 98 8.57 -8.63 -7.16
N PRO A 99 8.81 -9.48 -6.15
CA PRO A 99 9.25 -8.97 -4.86
C PRO A 99 10.60 -8.25 -5.07
N PRO A 100 10.82 -7.10 -4.44
CA PRO A 100 12.15 -6.49 -4.41
C PRO A 100 13.13 -7.52 -3.85
N PRO A 101 14.37 -7.60 -4.37
CA PRO A 101 15.38 -8.47 -3.80
C PRO A 101 15.48 -8.13 -2.31
N ALA A 102 15.34 -9.16 -1.47
CA ALA A 102 15.19 -9.07 -0.02
C ALA A 102 16.08 -7.97 0.57
N ALA A 103 15.51 -6.78 0.76
CA ALA A 103 16.21 -5.66 1.35
C ALA A 103 16.29 -5.94 2.85
N LEU A 104 17.40 -6.57 3.26
CA LEU A 104 18.14 -6.36 4.51
C LEU A 104 17.35 -5.78 5.69
N ALA A 105 16.22 -6.37 6.07
CA ALA A 105 15.68 -6.22 7.42
C ALA A 105 16.49 -7.16 8.32
N GLN A 106 17.73 -6.76 8.64
CA GLN A 106 18.44 -7.40 9.74
C GLN A 106 17.62 -7.19 11.02
N PRO A 107 17.48 -8.21 11.88
CA PRO A 107 16.85 -8.01 13.18
C PRO A 107 17.62 -6.94 13.92
N ARG A 108 16.91 -5.92 14.41
CA ARG A 108 17.47 -4.92 15.31
C ARG A 108 17.89 -5.67 16.58
N ALA A 109 19.18 -6.00 16.67
CA ALA A 109 19.75 -6.58 17.88
C ALA A 109 19.59 -5.58 19.03
N SER A 110 19.13 -6.09 20.19
CA SER A 110 19.01 -5.36 21.45
C SER A 110 20.34 -4.86 21.96
#